data_AF-A0A8T7JGG7-F1
#
_entry.id   AF-A0A8T7JGG7-F1
#
_cell.length_a   1.000
_cell.length_b   1.000
_cell.length_c   1.000
_cell.angle_alpha   90.00
_cell.angle_beta   90.00
_cell.angle_gamma   90.00
#
_symmetry.space_group_name_H-M   'P 1'
#
loop_
_entity.id
_entity.type
_entity.pdbx_description
1 polymer ?
#
loop_
_entity_poly.entity_id
_entity_poly.type
_entity_poly.pdbx_seq_one_letter_code
_entity_poly.pdbx_strand_id
1 'polypeptide(L)'
;MDQIDGFGFVMPHWIYWGWLAVMPLIVLYLTGFRVTGSKEDVDHSHPGNGLTRAIDWLSLWSGVFVALWTINAVVFYFFEVVMRYLLNMPTIWVHEASFLIFGMQYLMTGALAFLHGSHVRVDVVYNYLPERGRIGMDIFSSLFFFIFALALTVTSWTFFSQSYDMKEITVETWGIQYYPAKALMGLGSLLILLAGVSKLIKDILLYIEMGRRAQA
;
A
#
# COMPACT_ATOMS: atom_id res chain seq x y z
N MET A 1 10.12 -20.61 31.43
CA MET A 1 10.70 -19.32 31.01
C MET A 1 12.10 -19.21 31.57
N ASP A 2 13.00 -20.14 31.23
CA ASP A 2 14.37 -20.13 31.77
C ASP A 2 15.35 -20.99 30.95
N GLN A 3 15.33 -20.87 29.61
CA GLN A 3 16.36 -21.51 28.78
C GLN A 3 16.49 -20.88 27.39
N ILE A 4 16.88 -19.61 27.33
CA ILE A 4 17.36 -18.95 26.10
C ILE A 4 18.69 -18.22 26.36
N ASP A 5 19.60 -18.88 27.07
CA ASP A 5 20.99 -18.45 27.24
C ASP A 5 21.87 -18.93 26.07
N GLY A 6 21.43 -18.63 24.85
CA GLY A 6 22.10 -18.96 23.59
C GLY A 6 21.90 -17.83 22.58
N PHE A 7 22.41 -16.66 22.92
CA PHE A 7 22.16 -15.37 22.27
C PHE A 7 22.33 -15.38 20.73
N GLY A 8 21.20 -15.43 20.02
CA GLY A 8 21.02 -14.70 18.77
C GLY A 8 20.55 -13.28 19.11
N PHE A 9 21.20 -12.27 18.54
CA PHE A 9 20.83 -10.85 18.73
C PHE A 9 19.33 -10.62 18.44
N VAL A 10 18.59 -10.07 19.41
CA VAL A 10 17.18 -9.69 19.28
C VAL A 10 17.05 -8.17 19.26
N MET A 11 16.47 -7.63 18.20
CA MET A 11 16.27 -6.19 18.09
C MET A 11 15.15 -5.71 19.05
N PRO A 12 15.37 -4.63 19.83
CA PRO A 12 14.32 -4.02 20.64
C PRO A 12 13.16 -3.50 19.79
N HIS A 13 11.92 -3.73 20.26
CA HIS A 13 10.70 -3.46 19.49
C HIS A 13 10.54 -1.98 19.09
N TRP A 14 10.94 -1.05 19.96
CA TRP A 14 10.88 0.39 19.71
C TRP A 14 11.92 0.87 18.69
N ILE A 15 13.10 0.23 18.63
CA ILE A 15 14.12 0.51 17.61
C ILE A 15 13.59 0.10 16.25
N TYR A 16 12.96 -1.07 16.17
CA TYR A 16 12.37 -1.57 14.94
C TYR A 16 11.28 -0.64 14.40
N TRP A 17 10.25 -0.33 15.20
CA TRP A 17 9.15 0.55 14.78
C TRP A 17 9.62 1.97 14.50
N GLY A 18 10.53 2.50 15.33
CA GLY A 18 11.13 3.81 15.12
C GLY A 18 11.91 3.87 13.81
N TRP A 19 12.76 2.88 13.54
CA TRP A 19 13.54 2.83 12.31
C TRP A 19 12.66 2.72 11.07
N LEU A 20 11.63 1.87 11.07
CA LEU A 20 10.73 1.71 9.94
C LEU A 20 9.97 2.99 9.59
N ALA A 21 9.55 3.75 10.60
CA ALA A 21 8.87 5.02 10.37
C ALA A 21 9.84 6.12 9.90
N VAL A 22 11.04 6.16 10.48
CA VAL A 22 12.01 7.25 10.27
C VAL A 22 12.81 7.09 8.98
N MET A 23 13.20 5.88 8.60
CA MET A 23 14.10 5.65 7.47
C MET A 23 13.54 6.18 6.13
N PRO A 24 12.29 5.89 5.73
CA PRO A 24 11.75 6.43 4.49
C PRO A 24 11.70 7.96 4.47
N LEU A 25 11.41 8.59 5.63
CA LEU A 25 11.37 10.05 5.78
C LEU A 25 12.77 10.68 5.68
N ILE A 26 13.78 10.05 6.29
CA ILE A 26 15.18 10.48 6.17
C ILE A 26 15.63 10.39 4.72
N VAL A 27 15.38 9.27 4.04
CA VAL A 27 15.79 9.11 2.65
C VAL A 27 15.05 10.09 1.75
N LEU A 28 13.76 10.33 1.99
CA LEU A 28 12.99 11.34 1.29
C LEU A 28 13.62 12.74 1.44
N TYR A 29 14.02 13.10 2.65
CA TYR A 29 14.70 14.36 2.94
C TYR A 29 16.07 14.47 2.26
N LEU A 30 16.88 13.41 2.33
CA LEU A 30 18.23 13.38 1.77
C LEU A 30 18.25 13.38 0.24
N THR A 31 17.32 12.65 -0.38
CA THR A 31 17.30 12.48 -1.84
C THR A 31 16.63 13.66 -2.54
N GLY A 32 15.96 14.57 -1.81
CA GLY A 32 15.28 15.72 -2.37
C GLY A 32 14.42 15.34 -3.57
N PHE A 33 13.76 14.17 -3.50
CA PHE A 33 13.27 13.44 -4.67
C PHE A 33 12.17 14.27 -5.35
N ARG A 34 12.57 15.07 -6.35
CA ARG A 34 11.62 15.61 -7.32
C ARG A 34 11.15 14.39 -8.10
N VAL A 35 9.89 14.01 -7.90
CA VAL A 35 9.17 13.09 -8.78
C VAL A 35 9.29 13.66 -10.18
N THR A 36 10.35 13.26 -10.88
CA THR A 36 10.60 13.63 -12.27
C THR A 36 9.61 12.77 -13.00
N GLY A 37 8.46 13.37 -13.31
CA GLY A 37 7.38 12.68 -13.99
C GLY A 37 7.95 12.02 -15.23
N SER A 38 7.95 10.69 -15.24
CA SER A 38 7.71 9.98 -16.49
C SER A 38 6.41 10.56 -17.02
N LYS A 39 6.50 11.38 -18.06
CA LYS A 39 5.35 12.02 -18.71
C LYS A 39 4.49 11.04 -19.51
N GLU A 40 4.82 9.76 -19.46
CA GLU A 40 4.17 8.62 -20.11
C GLU A 40 3.93 7.65 -18.94
N ASP A 41 2.74 7.42 -18.39
CA ASP A 41 1.60 6.74 -19.03
C ASP A 41 0.25 7.04 -18.35
N VAL A 42 0.15 8.06 -17.51
CA VAL A 42 -1.11 8.40 -16.83
C VAL A 42 -1.88 9.43 -17.68
N ASP A 43 -2.56 8.94 -18.72
CA ASP A 43 -3.51 9.75 -19.50
C ASP A 43 -4.70 10.17 -18.62
N HIS A 44 -4.52 11.25 -17.88
CA HIS A 44 -5.58 12.03 -17.26
C HIS A 44 -6.21 12.93 -18.33
N SER A 45 -7.03 12.35 -19.20
CA SER A 45 -7.73 13.09 -20.25
C SER A 45 -8.70 14.17 -19.72
N HIS A 46 -8.90 14.32 -18.39
CA HIS A 46 -9.58 15.47 -17.79
C HIS A 46 -8.89 16.08 -16.56
N PRO A 47 -8.85 17.43 -16.43
CA PRO A 47 -8.41 18.11 -15.22
C PRO A 47 -9.45 17.89 -14.12
N GLY A 48 -9.22 16.89 -13.27
CA GLY A 48 -10.07 16.64 -12.12
C GLY A 48 -10.09 17.81 -11.13
N ASN A 49 -11.14 17.86 -10.31
CA ASN A 49 -11.32 18.86 -9.24
C ASN A 49 -10.12 18.85 -8.27
N GLY A 50 -9.93 19.95 -7.52
CA GLY A 50 -8.84 20.06 -6.52
C GLY A 50 -8.78 18.88 -5.54
N LEU A 51 -9.93 18.29 -5.20
CA LEU A 51 -10.03 17.08 -4.38
C LEU A 51 -9.37 15.85 -5.02
N THR A 52 -9.65 15.59 -6.30
CA THR A 52 -9.05 14.43 -7.02
C THR A 52 -7.54 14.57 -7.11
N ARG A 53 -7.03 15.78 -7.34
CA ARG A 53 -5.59 16.07 -7.36
C ARG A 53 -4.94 15.83 -5.99
N ALA A 54 -5.62 16.19 -4.90
CA ALA A 54 -5.12 15.94 -3.55
C ALA A 54 -5.04 14.44 -3.24
N ILE A 55 -6.04 13.66 -3.65
CA ILE A 55 -6.08 12.20 -3.47
C ILE A 55 -5.00 11.51 -4.32
N ASP A 56 -4.84 11.93 -5.58
CA ASP A 56 -3.81 11.40 -6.47
C ASP A 56 -2.41 11.70 -5.91
N TRP A 57 -2.20 12.93 -5.42
CA TRP A 57 -0.97 13.34 -4.75
C TRP A 57 -0.69 12.46 -3.53
N LEU A 58 -1.67 12.26 -2.65
CA LEU A 58 -1.53 11.39 -1.48
C LEU A 58 -1.16 9.96 -1.86
N SER A 59 -1.79 9.41 -2.90
CA SER A 59 -1.54 8.05 -3.40
C SER A 59 -0.16 7.90 -4.05
N LEU A 60 0.32 8.95 -4.73
CA LEU A 60 1.68 9.01 -5.25
C LEU A 60 2.71 9.00 -4.12
N TRP A 61 2.51 9.84 -3.10
CA TRP A 61 3.42 9.90 -1.95
C TRP A 61 3.41 8.62 -1.13
N SER A 62 2.27 7.95 -0.97
CA SER A 62 2.22 6.64 -0.30
C SER A 62 3.05 5.62 -1.06
N GLY A 63 2.96 5.61 -2.39
CA GLY A 63 3.78 4.76 -3.26
C GLY A 63 5.28 5.03 -3.15
N VAL A 64 5.70 6.30 -3.18
CA VAL A 64 7.10 6.69 -3.00
C VAL A 64 7.61 6.28 -1.62
N PHE A 65 6.81 6.49 -0.58
CA PHE A 65 7.13 6.06 0.77
C PHE A 65 7.36 4.54 0.83
N VAL A 66 6.47 3.74 0.23
CA VAL A 66 6.64 2.29 0.18
C VAL A 66 7.88 1.89 -0.61
N ALA A 67 8.15 2.52 -1.76
CA ALA A 67 9.33 2.20 -2.58
C ALA A 67 10.65 2.38 -1.81
N LEU A 68 10.77 3.47 -1.04
CA LEU A 68 11.92 3.68 -0.16
C LEU A 68 11.94 2.67 1.00
N TRP A 69 10.76 2.34 1.52
CA TRP A 69 10.62 1.40 2.61
C TRP A 69 11.04 -0.03 2.23
N THR A 70 10.84 -0.44 0.97
CA THR A 70 11.26 -1.76 0.42
C THR A 70 12.76 -2.02 0.58
N ILE A 71 13.59 -0.98 0.61
CA ILE A 71 15.04 -1.11 0.84
C ILE A 71 15.31 -1.78 2.20
N ASN A 72 14.51 -1.51 3.23
CA ASN A 72 14.69 -2.13 4.56
C ASN A 72 14.45 -3.64 4.51
N ALA A 73 13.44 -4.10 3.76
CA ALA A 73 13.18 -5.52 3.60
C ALA A 73 14.39 -6.23 2.96
N VAL A 74 14.97 -5.64 1.91
CA VAL A 74 16.18 -6.19 1.26
C VAL A 74 17.36 -6.27 2.23
N VAL A 75 17.60 -5.20 3.00
CA VAL A 75 18.69 -5.16 3.99
C VAL A 75 18.50 -6.21 5.08
N PHE A 76 17.26 -6.38 5.57
CA PHE A 76 16.93 -7.37 6.59
C PHE A 76 17.14 -8.80 6.07
N TYR A 77 16.62 -9.16 4.89
CA TYR A 77 16.88 -10.48 4.31
C TYR A 77 18.37 -10.73 4.06
N PHE A 78 19.09 -9.75 3.53
CA PHE A 78 20.53 -9.87 3.32
C PHE A 78 21.26 -10.13 4.65
N PHE A 79 20.91 -9.38 5.69
CA PHE A 79 21.46 -9.58 7.03
C PHE A 79 21.16 -10.98 7.57
N GLU A 80 19.93 -11.51 7.42
CA GLU A 80 19.61 -12.88 7.85
C GLU A 80 20.41 -13.93 7.10
N VAL A 81 20.58 -13.78 5.79
CA VAL A 81 21.39 -14.71 4.97
C VAL A 81 22.84 -14.69 5.43
N VAL A 82 23.42 -13.51 5.68
CA VAL A 82 24.80 -13.38 6.19
C VAL A 82 24.93 -14.02 7.57
N MET A 83 24.04 -13.68 8.51
CA MET A 83 24.08 -14.19 9.88
C MET A 83 23.92 -15.72 9.92
N ARG A 84 22.99 -16.27 9.13
CA ARG A 84 22.70 -17.69 9.08
C ARG A 84 23.80 -18.50 8.39
N TYR A 85 24.29 -18.04 7.24
CA TYR A 85 25.19 -18.85 6.41
C TYR A 85 26.67 -18.54 6.60
N LEU A 86 27.04 -17.28 6.87
CA LEU A 86 28.44 -16.91 7.10
C LEU A 86 28.83 -17.04 8.57
N LEU A 87 27.93 -16.62 9.47
CA LEU A 87 28.23 -16.55 10.91
C LEU A 87 27.62 -17.69 11.72
N ASN A 88 26.79 -18.54 11.09
CA ASN A 88 26.10 -19.66 11.72
C ASN A 88 25.30 -19.26 12.99
N MET A 89 24.80 -18.02 13.02
CA MET A 89 24.03 -17.42 14.11
C MET A 89 22.67 -16.95 13.58
N PRO A 90 21.66 -17.84 13.46
CA PRO A 90 20.34 -17.44 12.97
C PRO A 90 19.69 -16.41 13.89
N THR A 91 18.96 -15.46 13.32
CA THR A 91 18.29 -14.42 14.11
C THR A 91 16.80 -14.67 14.22
N ILE A 92 16.25 -14.42 15.40
CA ILE A 92 14.85 -14.75 15.73
C ILE A 92 13.88 -13.73 15.11
N TRP A 93 14.30 -12.47 15.02
CA TRP A 93 13.42 -11.36 14.66
C TRP A 93 13.33 -11.07 13.16
N VAL A 94 14.39 -11.37 12.39
CA VAL A 94 14.50 -10.85 11.01
C VAL A 94 13.46 -11.45 10.07
N HIS A 95 13.20 -12.75 10.20
CA HIS A 95 12.21 -13.42 9.36
C HIS A 95 10.82 -12.81 9.54
N GLU A 96 10.41 -12.67 10.78
CA GLU A 96 9.10 -12.14 11.16
C GLU A 96 8.97 -10.64 10.85
N ALA A 97 9.99 -9.84 11.15
CA ALA A 97 10.08 -8.44 10.78
C ALA A 97 9.86 -8.24 9.28
N SER A 98 10.56 -9.02 8.47
CA SER A 98 10.49 -8.90 7.02
C SER A 98 9.11 -9.31 6.46
N PHE A 99 8.52 -10.37 7.04
CA PHE A 99 7.15 -10.78 6.73
C PHE A 99 6.13 -9.68 7.01
N LEU A 100 6.19 -9.06 8.20
CA LEU A 100 5.29 -7.96 8.57
C LEU A 100 5.48 -6.74 7.66
N ILE A 101 6.73 -6.39 7.33
CA ILE A 101 7.04 -5.28 6.42
C ILE A 101 6.40 -5.50 5.05
N PHE A 102 6.54 -6.69 4.46
CA PHE A 102 5.93 -6.96 3.16
C PHE A 102 4.41 -6.88 3.20
N GLY A 103 3.77 -7.39 4.27
CA GLY A 103 2.32 -7.27 4.43
C GLY A 103 1.86 -5.82 4.48
N MET A 104 2.56 -4.97 5.25
CA MET A 104 2.28 -3.53 5.33
C MET A 104 2.50 -2.82 3.99
N GLN A 105 3.57 -3.15 3.27
CA GLN A 105 3.89 -2.56 1.97
C GLN A 105 2.86 -2.89 0.89
N TYR A 106 2.37 -4.13 0.86
CA TYR A 106 1.39 -4.58 -0.12
C TYR A 106 0.10 -3.75 -0.06
N LEU A 107 -0.42 -3.53 1.16
CA LEU A 107 -1.65 -2.76 1.35
C LEU A 107 -1.46 -1.26 1.10
N MET A 108 -0.33 -0.69 1.51
CA MET A 108 -0.01 0.73 1.28
C MET A 108 0.19 1.05 -0.21
N THR A 109 0.66 0.09 -1.01
CA THR A 109 0.86 0.24 -2.46
C THR A 109 -0.44 0.13 -3.26
N GLY A 110 -1.50 -0.46 -2.69
CA GLY A 110 -2.76 -0.72 -3.39
C GLY A 110 -3.38 0.55 -4.02
N ALA A 111 -3.31 1.69 -3.34
CA ALA A 111 -3.80 2.96 -3.86
C ALA A 111 -3.00 3.46 -5.07
N LEU A 112 -1.66 3.35 -5.04
CA LEU A 112 -0.79 3.71 -6.15
C LEU A 112 -1.06 2.81 -7.37
N ALA A 113 -1.15 1.50 -7.15
CA ALA A 113 -1.44 0.52 -8.20
C ALA A 113 -2.82 0.75 -8.83
N PHE A 114 -3.81 1.12 -8.02
CA PHE A 114 -5.14 1.45 -8.50
C PHE A 114 -5.15 2.74 -9.33
N LEU A 115 -4.40 3.77 -8.92
CA LEU A 115 -4.26 5.04 -9.64
C LEU A 115 -3.61 4.86 -11.02
N HIS A 116 -2.59 3.99 -11.14
CA HIS A 116 -1.89 3.70 -12.39
C HIS A 116 -2.58 2.64 -13.26
N GLY A 117 -3.75 2.13 -12.84
CA GLY A 117 -4.43 1.06 -13.56
C GLY A 117 -3.69 -0.28 -13.56
N SER A 118 -2.63 -0.42 -12.76
CA SER A 118 -1.87 -1.66 -12.59
C SER A 118 -2.54 -2.66 -11.64
N HIS A 119 -3.66 -2.27 -11.01
CA HIS A 119 -4.48 -3.18 -10.24
C HIS A 119 -5.13 -4.21 -11.18
N VAL A 120 -5.05 -5.50 -10.82
CA VAL A 120 -5.52 -6.61 -11.66
C VAL A 120 -6.95 -6.35 -12.16
N ARG A 121 -7.11 -6.31 -13.49
CA ARG A 121 -8.36 -6.12 -14.21
C ARG A 121 -8.56 -7.28 -15.18
N VAL A 122 -9.81 -7.66 -15.42
CA VAL A 122 -10.17 -8.65 -16.44
C VAL A 122 -10.60 -7.92 -17.71
N ASP A 123 -9.75 -7.92 -18.73
CA ASP A 123 -9.96 -7.13 -19.96
C ASP A 123 -10.73 -7.85 -21.07
N VAL A 124 -11.15 -9.10 -20.84
CA VAL A 124 -11.79 -9.94 -21.87
C VAL A 124 -13.03 -9.29 -22.46
N VAL A 125 -13.87 -8.67 -21.63
CA VAL A 125 -15.11 -8.03 -22.07
C VAL A 125 -14.86 -6.63 -22.65
N TYR A 126 -13.84 -5.91 -22.16
CA TYR A 126 -13.49 -4.56 -22.59
C TYR A 126 -13.10 -4.48 -24.07
N ASN A 127 -12.45 -5.53 -24.59
CA ASN A 127 -12.01 -5.57 -25.99
C ASN A 127 -13.16 -5.53 -27.01
N TYR A 128 -14.35 -6.01 -26.64
CA TYR A 128 -15.52 -6.03 -27.52
C TYR A 128 -16.39 -4.77 -27.44
N LEU A 129 -16.11 -3.87 -26.48
CA LEU A 129 -16.90 -2.67 -26.25
C LEU A 129 -16.33 -1.45 -26.97
N PRO A 130 -17.19 -0.56 -27.52
CA PRO A 130 -16.76 0.76 -27.96
C PRO A 130 -16.27 1.58 -26.77
N GLU A 131 -15.49 2.62 -27.01
CA GLU A 131 -14.84 3.45 -25.98
C GLU A 131 -15.80 3.89 -24.87
N ARG A 132 -16.98 4.42 -25.23
CA ARG A 132 -18.05 4.81 -24.28
C ARG A 132 -18.58 3.63 -23.45
N GLY A 133 -18.65 2.44 -24.04
CA GLY A 133 -19.09 1.22 -23.36
C GLY A 133 -18.05 0.72 -22.35
N ARG A 134 -16.75 0.91 -22.62
CA ARG A 134 -15.67 0.59 -21.67
C ARG A 134 -15.77 1.44 -20.41
N ILE A 135 -16.03 2.74 -20.57
CA ILE A 135 -16.17 3.67 -19.44
C ILE A 135 -17.44 3.39 -18.64
N GLY A 136 -18.55 3.09 -19.32
CA GLY A 136 -19.77 2.64 -18.64
C GLY A 136 -19.53 1.37 -17.83
N MET A 137 -18.71 0.44 -18.33
CA MET A 137 -18.31 -0.77 -17.61
C MET A 137 -17.38 -0.47 -16.43
N ASP A 138 -16.44 0.47 -16.57
CA ASP A 138 -15.60 0.96 -15.47
C ASP A 138 -16.47 1.53 -14.34
N ILE A 139 -17.47 2.37 -14.66
CA ILE A 139 -18.45 2.90 -13.70
C ILE A 139 -19.25 1.78 -13.05
N PHE A 140 -19.75 0.80 -13.82
CA PHE A 140 -20.49 -0.33 -13.26
C PHE A 140 -19.62 -1.18 -12.33
N SER A 141 -18.39 -1.51 -12.74
CA SER A 141 -17.45 -2.29 -11.94
C SER A 141 -17.02 -1.57 -10.67
N SER A 142 -17.02 -0.22 -10.68
CA SER A 142 -16.73 0.59 -9.51
C SER A 142 -17.68 0.31 -8.34
N LEU A 143 -18.93 -0.06 -8.59
CA LEU A 143 -19.90 -0.39 -7.55
C LEU A 143 -19.42 -1.57 -6.70
N PHE A 144 -18.98 -2.66 -7.35
CA PHE A 144 -18.44 -3.83 -6.67
C PHE A 144 -17.13 -3.51 -5.96
N PHE A 145 -16.30 -2.68 -6.59
CA PHE A 145 -15.09 -2.16 -5.95
C PHE A 145 -15.40 -1.42 -4.65
N PHE A 146 -16.40 -0.54 -4.61
CA PHE A 146 -16.75 0.20 -3.38
C PHE A 146 -17.31 -0.70 -2.29
N ILE A 147 -18.10 -1.71 -2.64
CA ILE A 147 -18.57 -2.71 -1.67
C ILE A 147 -17.36 -3.41 -1.02
N PHE A 148 -16.41 -3.85 -1.83
CA PHE A 148 -15.18 -4.48 -1.35
C PHE A 148 -14.31 -3.52 -0.54
N ALA A 149 -14.06 -2.30 -1.04
CA ALA A 149 -13.20 -1.32 -0.38
C ALA A 149 -13.78 -0.85 0.97
N LEU A 150 -15.10 -0.69 1.06
CA LEU A 150 -15.77 -0.37 2.32
C LEU A 150 -15.68 -1.53 3.31
N ALA A 151 -15.96 -2.76 2.85
CA ALA A 151 -15.83 -3.95 3.70
C ALA A 151 -14.38 -4.11 4.20
N LEU A 152 -13.39 -3.93 3.32
CA LEU A 152 -11.97 -3.95 3.65
C LEU A 152 -11.62 -2.88 4.70
N THR A 153 -12.11 -1.65 4.53
CA THR A 153 -11.83 -0.54 5.45
C THR A 153 -12.43 -0.76 6.83
N VAL A 154 -13.70 -1.16 6.89
CA VAL A 154 -14.40 -1.42 8.16
C VAL A 154 -13.76 -2.59 8.90
N THR A 155 -13.53 -3.71 8.19
CA THR A 155 -12.90 -4.90 8.80
C THR A 155 -11.48 -4.60 9.27
N SER A 156 -10.67 -3.90 8.48
CA SER A 156 -9.32 -3.49 8.87
C SER A 156 -9.33 -2.61 10.11
N TRP A 157 -10.26 -1.66 10.22
CA TRP A 157 -10.40 -0.83 11.41
C TRP A 157 -10.80 -1.63 12.64
N THR A 158 -11.76 -2.57 12.50
CA THR A 158 -12.16 -3.43 13.63
C THR A 158 -11.00 -4.31 14.10
N PHE A 159 -10.22 -4.89 13.18
CA PHE A 159 -9.03 -5.66 13.54
C PHE A 159 -7.98 -4.83 14.25
N PHE A 160 -7.75 -3.59 13.80
CA PHE A 160 -6.83 -2.68 14.46
C PHE A 160 -7.29 -2.35 15.88
N SER A 161 -8.56 -1.95 16.07
CA SER A 161 -9.12 -1.60 17.38
C SER A 161 -9.00 -2.75 18.37
N GLN A 162 -9.43 -3.96 17.97
CA GLN A 162 -9.34 -5.15 18.82
C GLN A 162 -7.89 -5.49 19.19
N SER A 163 -6.99 -5.42 18.21
CA SER A 163 -5.56 -5.71 18.42
C SER A 163 -4.91 -4.71 19.38
N TYR A 164 -5.29 -3.44 19.27
CA TYR A 164 -4.80 -2.37 20.14
C TYR A 164 -5.30 -2.54 21.58
N ASP A 165 -6.60 -2.82 21.77
CA ASP A 165 -7.20 -3.02 23.08
C ASP A 165 -6.64 -4.25 23.79
N MET A 166 -6.41 -5.33 23.06
CA MET A 166 -5.86 -6.58 23.58
C MET A 166 -4.33 -6.58 23.72
N LYS A 167 -3.64 -5.52 23.24
CA LYS A 167 -2.18 -5.45 23.14
C LYS A 167 -1.59 -6.71 22.50
N GLU A 168 -2.18 -7.10 21.39
CA GLU A 168 -1.87 -8.36 20.70
C GLU A 168 -0.39 -8.40 20.28
N ILE A 169 0.22 -9.55 20.54
CA ILE A 169 1.55 -9.91 20.07
C ILE A 169 1.44 -11.00 19.02
N THR A 170 2.43 -11.07 18.15
CA THR A 170 2.54 -12.13 17.16
C THR A 170 2.74 -13.51 17.79
N VAL A 171 2.35 -14.54 17.06
CA VAL A 171 2.43 -15.94 17.50
C VAL A 171 3.86 -16.51 17.36
N GLU A 172 4.69 -15.82 16.58
CA GLU A 172 6.07 -16.19 16.30
C GLU A 172 6.99 -15.95 17.50
N THR A 173 8.20 -16.50 17.43
CA THR A 173 9.14 -16.54 18.57
C THR A 173 9.60 -15.16 19.03
N TRP A 174 9.56 -14.13 18.18
CA TRP A 174 9.96 -12.77 18.56
C TRP A 174 8.87 -12.06 19.39
N GLY A 175 7.58 -12.38 19.19
CA GLY A 175 6.47 -11.83 19.97
C GLY A 175 6.33 -10.30 19.86
N ILE A 176 6.50 -9.74 18.66
CA ILE A 176 6.37 -8.30 18.41
C ILE A 176 4.91 -7.84 18.50
N GLN A 177 4.70 -6.58 18.86
CA GLN A 177 3.39 -5.94 18.87
C GLN A 177 2.77 -5.92 17.48
N TYR A 178 1.57 -6.48 17.32
CA TYR A 178 0.97 -6.67 15.99
C TYR A 178 0.11 -5.48 15.53
N TYR A 179 -0.36 -4.66 16.47
CA TYR A 179 -1.24 -3.52 16.19
C TYR A 179 -0.69 -2.50 15.18
N PRO A 180 0.63 -2.19 15.07
CA PRO A 180 1.10 -1.21 14.08
C PRO A 180 0.96 -1.74 12.65
N ALA A 181 1.14 -3.04 12.43
CA ALA A 181 0.92 -3.65 11.12
C ALA A 181 -0.57 -3.58 10.72
N LYS A 182 -1.48 -3.87 11.67
CA LYS A 182 -2.92 -3.74 11.45
C LYS A 182 -3.37 -2.28 11.27
N ALA A 183 -2.68 -1.32 11.90
CA ALA A 183 -2.91 0.10 11.68
C ALA A 183 -2.60 0.50 10.23
N LEU A 184 -1.45 0.06 9.70
CA LEU A 184 -1.07 0.32 8.31
C LEU A 184 -2.01 -0.40 7.32
N MET A 185 -2.53 -1.56 7.68
CA MET A 185 -3.59 -2.22 6.92
C MET A 185 -4.85 -1.36 6.84
N GLY A 186 -5.29 -0.78 7.96
CA GLY A 186 -6.37 0.21 8.00
C GLY A 186 -6.08 1.44 7.11
N LEU A 187 -4.89 2.01 7.23
CA LEU A 187 -4.48 3.16 6.42
C LEU A 187 -4.45 2.84 4.92
N GLY A 188 -3.86 1.71 4.51
CA GLY A 188 -3.81 1.27 3.12
C GLY A 188 -5.22 1.03 2.54
N SER A 189 -6.12 0.42 3.32
CA SER A 189 -7.51 0.22 2.92
C SER A 189 -8.28 1.54 2.74
N LEU A 190 -8.00 2.54 3.57
CA LEU A 190 -8.57 3.88 3.42
C LEU A 190 -8.02 4.58 2.18
N LEU A 191 -6.71 4.46 1.92
CA LEU A 191 -6.07 5.06 0.74
C LEU A 191 -6.65 4.49 -0.57
N ILE A 192 -6.84 3.17 -0.67
CA ILE A 192 -7.42 2.56 -1.88
C ILE A 192 -8.89 2.99 -2.06
N LEU A 193 -9.65 3.14 -0.97
CA LEU A 193 -11.01 3.67 -1.03
C LEU A 193 -11.03 5.10 -1.58
N LEU A 194 -10.13 5.97 -1.10
CA LEU A 194 -10.00 7.34 -1.60
C LEU A 194 -9.58 7.37 -3.08
N ALA A 195 -8.59 6.56 -3.48
CA ALA A 195 -8.17 6.42 -4.87
C ALA A 195 -9.35 5.96 -5.77
N GLY A 196 -10.19 5.06 -5.25
CA GLY A 196 -11.47 4.66 -5.83
C GLY A 196 -12.40 5.83 -6.13
N VAL A 197 -12.60 6.72 -5.16
CA VAL A 197 -13.43 7.92 -5.32
C VAL A 197 -12.86 8.85 -6.40
N SER A 198 -11.53 9.07 -6.41
CA SER A 198 -10.87 9.88 -7.44
C SER A 198 -11.11 9.30 -8.84
N LYS A 199 -10.96 7.97 -9.01
CA LYS A 199 -11.20 7.30 -10.29
C LYS A 199 -12.65 7.41 -10.73
N LEU A 200 -13.61 7.12 -9.85
CA LEU A 200 -15.04 7.19 -10.18
C LEU A 200 -15.45 8.58 -10.67
N ILE A 201 -14.98 9.65 -10.02
CA ILE A 201 -15.29 11.02 -10.43
C ILE A 201 -14.77 11.29 -11.84
N LYS A 202 -13.55 10.85 -12.16
CA LYS A 202 -12.96 11.03 -13.49
C LYS A 202 -13.72 10.25 -14.57
N ASP A 203 -14.08 8.99 -14.28
CA ASP A 203 -14.81 8.13 -15.21
C ASP A 203 -16.21 8.71 -15.53
N ILE A 204 -16.91 9.25 -14.54
CA ILE A 204 -18.22 9.92 -14.74
C ILE A 204 -18.09 11.17 -15.61
N LEU A 205 -17.11 12.03 -15.33
CA LEU A 205 -16.90 13.26 -16.12
C LEU A 205 -16.60 12.93 -17.58
N LEU A 206 -15.74 11.95 -17.79
CA LEU A 206 -15.33 11.46 -19.10
C LEU A 206 -16.52 10.87 -19.88
N TYR A 207 -17.38 10.09 -19.20
CA TYR A 207 -18.61 9.56 -19.81
C TYR A 207 -19.54 10.69 -20.30
N ILE A 208 -19.74 11.74 -19.49
CA ILE A 208 -20.58 12.90 -19.83
C ILE A 208 -19.99 13.69 -21.00
N GLU A 209 -18.66 13.88 -21.03
CA GLU A 209 -18.01 14.61 -22.11
C GLU A 209 -18.11 13.89 -23.45
N MET A 210 -17.86 12.58 -23.46
CA MET A 210 -18.13 11.78 -24.66
C MET A 210 -19.59 11.88 -25.04
N GLY A 211 -20.50 11.90 -24.05
CA GLY A 211 -21.92 12.31 -24.12
C GLY A 211 -22.15 13.43 -25.13
N ARG A 212 -21.53 14.55 -24.82
CA ARG A 212 -21.65 15.83 -25.53
C ARG A 212 -20.98 15.83 -26.90
N ARG A 213 -19.80 15.21 -27.05
CA ARG A 213 -19.07 15.16 -28.32
C ARG A 213 -19.80 14.37 -29.41
N ALA A 214 -20.61 13.38 -29.04
CA ALA A 214 -21.42 12.63 -30.01
C ALA A 214 -22.67 13.38 -30.50
N GLN A 215 -23.01 14.51 -29.87
CA GLN A 215 -24.17 15.36 -30.22
C GLN A 215 -23.79 16.63 -30.99
N ALA A 216 -22.49 16.94 -31.08
CA ALA A 216 -21.93 18.06 -31.83
C ALA A 216 -21.45 17.61 -33.21
#